data_AF-S9VMB6-F1
#
_entry.id   AF-S9VMB6-F1
#
_cell.length_a   1.000
_cell.length_b   1.000
_cell.length_c   1.000
_cell.angle_alpha   90.00
_cell.angle_beta   90.00
_cell.angle_gamma   90.00
#
_symmetry.space_group_name_H-M   'P 1'
#
loop_
_entity.id
_entity.type
_entity.pdbx_description
1 polymer ?
#
loop_
_entity_poly.entity_id
_entity_poly.type
_entity_poly.pdbx_seq_one_letter_code
_entity_poly.pdbx_strand_id
1 'polypeptide(L)'
;MFRRLHTRIIGQGALCGLPASPPAEVFLKTLPPPNEVDAAKYARFKREEEAWQRQPPPAGPTPGEPFFDFVAGAAGHKHFVLLTGEGNAVTVGDNRFGQTAAPNEGGAGGGASPPPASVQGGKGEQRASTDWAPLFIDLAGMFTRDAPASAKRVACGSNFSLIYQKGSRRVIGFGNNHVGQLGAGGKQPVSAAAGFVQWDPQAAWWPSRDARCVVDEIVCGYNHAVARLTDGSLYAFGSNTWGELAIGHTTSPMDPTRIAYFDAKPHMRVRKVAAGNSFTLFLTQDGRVYGCGATNEGQLPPNAFEPVPIPLTRSFQAGGAGEGGSNKLIRIKDVACVGGMAVYVSSHNELLVQGALSQFGVLVPSPRFAAVDQSTVREQFSQLAGRALPADGFAVAQLHPGPSTLLVQYRNGCVAGLGANAEGQLYSRMKTVNGRSINLAPTFAVSELFPVFVPSPAAEVTGRPPWFASGKGFTLLFDNNEVYRVNETTRPIELPPGRRDLLRRSLRHELGRAPK
;
A
#
# COMPACT_ATOMS: atom_id res chain seq x y z
N MET A 1 -7.50 14.90 -26.04
CA MET A 1 -7.84 13.53 -26.46
C MET A 1 -7.33 12.45 -25.49
N PHE A 2 -6.24 12.63 -24.70
CA PHE A 2 -5.72 11.56 -23.82
C PHE A 2 -5.82 11.78 -22.30
N ARG A 3 -6.23 12.97 -21.84
CA ARG A 3 -6.20 13.28 -20.39
C ARG A 3 -7.13 12.43 -19.52
N ARG A 4 -8.06 11.66 -20.10
CA ARG A 4 -9.08 10.88 -19.35
C ARG A 4 -9.09 9.38 -19.62
N LEU A 5 -8.08 8.79 -20.28
CA LEU A 5 -8.08 7.34 -20.52
C LEU A 5 -8.03 6.50 -19.23
N HIS A 6 -7.50 7.05 -18.14
CA HIS A 6 -7.41 6.37 -16.87
C HIS A 6 -7.41 7.37 -15.71
N THR A 7 -7.57 6.88 -14.48
CA THR A 7 -7.31 7.64 -13.25
C THR A 7 -5.95 8.33 -13.32
N ARG A 8 -5.87 9.65 -13.10
CA ARG A 8 -4.58 10.36 -13.06
C ARG A 8 -3.71 9.78 -11.93
N ILE A 9 -2.55 9.24 -12.29
CA ILE A 9 -1.58 8.67 -11.35
C ILE A 9 -0.35 9.56 -11.32
N ILE A 10 0.24 9.78 -10.14
CA ILE A 10 1.51 10.48 -9.93
C ILE A 10 2.44 9.54 -9.17
N GLY A 11 3.57 9.19 -9.77
CA GLY A 11 4.59 8.35 -9.16
C GLY A 11 5.78 9.16 -8.64
N GLN A 12 6.27 8.80 -7.45
CA GLN A 12 7.51 9.28 -6.87
C GLN A 12 8.42 8.09 -6.53
N GLY A 13 9.73 8.32 -6.59
CA GLY A 13 10.74 7.33 -6.25
C GLY A 13 11.13 6.38 -7.39
N ALA A 14 11.74 5.26 -7.03
CA ALA A 14 12.14 4.16 -7.89
C ALA A 14 11.07 3.07 -7.87
N LEU A 15 10.22 3.04 -8.89
CA LEU A 15 9.14 2.06 -8.96
C LEU A 15 9.71 0.65 -9.06
N CYS A 16 9.45 -0.17 -8.04
CA CYS A 16 9.90 -1.57 -7.93
C CYS A 16 11.42 -1.78 -8.04
N GLY A 17 12.24 -0.75 -7.82
CA GLY A 17 13.72 -0.80 -7.90
C GLY A 17 14.32 -0.36 -9.24
N LEU A 18 13.53 0.23 -10.15
CA LEU A 18 14.06 0.94 -11.33
C LEU A 18 14.77 2.24 -10.93
N PRO A 19 15.79 2.72 -11.67
CA PRO A 19 16.40 4.01 -11.37
C PRO A 19 15.37 5.15 -11.31
N ALA A 20 15.63 6.16 -10.46
CA ALA A 20 14.79 7.35 -10.31
C ALA A 20 14.82 8.22 -11.59
N SER A 21 14.05 7.84 -12.61
CA SER A 21 13.72 8.59 -13.84
C SER A 21 12.36 8.09 -14.34
N PRO A 22 11.52 8.93 -14.99
CA PRO A 22 10.07 8.97 -14.79
C PRO A 22 9.38 7.59 -14.83
N PRO A 23 9.18 6.92 -13.69
CA PRO A 23 8.57 5.58 -13.63
C PRO A 23 7.05 5.62 -13.78
N ALA A 24 6.53 6.72 -14.29
CA ALA A 24 5.19 6.87 -14.77
C ALA A 24 5.02 6.12 -16.10
N GLU A 25 5.88 6.44 -17.06
CA GLU A 25 5.65 6.21 -18.48
C GLU A 25 5.82 4.74 -18.91
N VAL A 26 6.53 3.94 -18.12
CA VAL A 26 6.96 2.58 -18.48
C VAL A 26 5.83 1.55 -18.39
N PHE A 27 4.79 1.79 -17.58
CA PHE A 27 3.88 0.72 -17.18
C PHE A 27 2.49 0.77 -17.83
N LEU A 28 1.86 1.94 -17.93
CA LEU A 28 0.50 1.99 -18.47
C LEU A 28 0.47 1.65 -19.98
N LYS A 29 1.53 1.94 -20.75
CA LYS A 29 1.54 1.76 -22.22
C LYS A 29 1.31 0.34 -22.75
N THR A 30 1.47 -0.66 -21.90
CA THR A 30 1.30 -2.07 -22.22
C THR A 30 0.00 -2.65 -21.69
N LEU A 31 -0.87 -1.83 -21.05
CA LEU A 31 -2.23 -2.27 -20.76
C LEU A 31 -2.95 -2.68 -22.05
N PRO A 32 -3.84 -3.69 -21.97
CA PRO A 32 -4.60 -4.11 -23.13
C PRO A 32 -5.33 -2.91 -23.76
N PRO A 33 -5.34 -2.80 -25.10
CA PRO A 33 -6.06 -1.75 -25.79
C PRO A 33 -7.51 -1.65 -25.28
N PRO A 34 -8.03 -0.46 -24.93
CA PRO A 34 -9.38 -0.31 -24.40
C PRO A 34 -10.49 -0.99 -25.22
N ASN A 35 -10.34 -1.01 -26.55
CA ASN A 35 -11.27 -1.69 -27.46
C ASN A 35 -11.26 -3.22 -27.35
N GLU A 36 -10.19 -3.81 -26.86
CA GLU A 36 -10.04 -5.25 -26.62
C GLU A 36 -10.59 -5.63 -25.23
N VAL A 37 -10.60 -4.69 -24.28
CA VAL A 37 -11.19 -4.89 -22.94
C VAL A 37 -12.71 -4.72 -22.98
N ASP A 38 -13.20 -3.60 -23.50
CA ASP A 38 -14.64 -3.32 -23.63
C ASP A 38 -14.89 -2.35 -24.79
N ALA A 39 -15.27 -2.90 -25.94
CA ALA A 39 -15.53 -2.14 -27.16
C ALA A 39 -16.69 -1.13 -27.01
N ALA A 40 -17.72 -1.46 -26.22
CA ALA A 40 -18.91 -0.61 -26.05
C ALA A 40 -18.61 0.57 -25.13
N LYS A 41 -17.94 0.33 -24.00
CA LYS A 41 -17.45 1.37 -23.09
C LYS A 41 -16.46 2.30 -23.81
N TYR A 42 -15.55 1.74 -24.61
CA TYR A 42 -14.59 2.54 -25.36
C TYR A 42 -15.25 3.41 -26.44
N ALA A 43 -16.28 2.91 -27.12
CA ALA A 43 -17.07 3.70 -28.08
C ALA A 43 -17.83 4.84 -27.39
N ARG A 44 -18.40 4.60 -26.19
CA ARG A 44 -19.04 5.64 -25.37
C ARG A 44 -18.02 6.71 -24.98
N PHE A 45 -16.89 6.31 -24.43
CA PHE A 45 -15.78 7.19 -24.04
C PHE A 45 -15.32 8.08 -25.21
N LYS A 46 -15.16 7.53 -26.41
CA LYS A 46 -14.81 8.31 -27.61
C LYS A 46 -15.84 9.39 -27.94
N ARG A 47 -17.13 9.05 -27.89
CA ARG A 47 -18.21 10.02 -28.15
C ARG A 47 -18.22 11.16 -27.14
N GLU A 48 -18.02 10.84 -25.85
CA GLU A 48 -17.94 11.83 -24.77
C GLU A 48 -16.74 12.77 -24.94
N GLU A 49 -15.55 12.23 -25.26
CA GLU A 49 -14.34 13.04 -25.53
C GLU A 49 -14.48 13.92 -26.77
N GLU A 50 -15.11 13.43 -27.85
CA GLU A 50 -15.38 14.21 -29.05
C GLU A 50 -16.39 15.33 -28.80
N ALA A 51 -17.42 15.08 -27.99
CA ALA A 51 -18.38 16.09 -27.56
C ALA A 51 -17.71 17.17 -26.70
N TRP A 52 -16.84 16.77 -25.76
CA TRP A 52 -16.07 17.69 -24.91
C TRP A 52 -15.18 18.63 -25.74
N GLN A 53 -14.54 18.13 -26.80
CA GLN A 53 -13.70 18.95 -27.67
C GLN A 53 -14.49 19.95 -28.53
N ARG A 54 -15.78 19.72 -28.75
CA ARG A 54 -16.65 20.59 -29.57
C ARG A 54 -17.35 21.70 -28.76
N GLN A 55 -17.37 21.60 -27.44
CA GLN A 55 -17.94 22.63 -26.56
C GLN A 55 -16.84 23.49 -25.93
N PRO A 56 -17.05 24.79 -25.70
CA PRO A 56 -16.17 25.55 -24.81
C PRO A 56 -16.15 24.83 -23.44
N PRO A 57 -14.99 24.74 -22.76
CA PRO A 57 -14.91 24.02 -21.50
C PRO A 57 -15.98 24.58 -20.55
N PRO A 58 -16.85 23.74 -19.96
CA PRO A 58 -17.82 24.22 -19.00
C PRO A 58 -17.10 24.97 -17.88
N ALA A 59 -17.73 26.02 -17.36
CA ALA A 59 -17.23 26.74 -16.20
C ALA A 59 -17.35 25.81 -14.97
N GLY A 60 -16.33 24.97 -14.78
CA GLY A 60 -16.24 24.03 -13.65
C GLY A 60 -15.81 22.62 -14.07
N PRO A 61 -15.12 21.87 -13.19
CA PRO A 61 -14.69 20.51 -13.49
C PRO A 61 -15.88 19.57 -13.40
N THR A 62 -16.36 19.04 -14.53
CA THR A 62 -17.10 17.78 -14.53
C THR A 62 -16.21 16.70 -15.15
N PRO A 63 -15.53 15.87 -14.34
CA PRO A 63 -14.76 14.72 -14.80
C PRO A 63 -15.71 13.65 -15.36
N GLY A 64 -15.65 13.42 -16.67
CA GLY A 64 -16.14 12.17 -17.26
C GLY A 64 -15.30 11.00 -16.73
N GLU A 65 -15.96 9.86 -16.49
CA GLU A 65 -15.35 8.66 -15.92
C GLU A 65 -14.20 8.15 -16.80
N PRO A 66 -13.00 7.85 -16.24
CA PRO A 66 -11.91 7.31 -17.02
C PRO A 66 -12.18 5.90 -17.53
N PHE A 67 -11.57 5.50 -18.66
CA PHE A 67 -11.75 4.14 -19.19
C PHE A 67 -11.22 3.08 -18.20
N PHE A 68 -9.96 3.19 -17.78
CA PHE A 68 -9.46 2.45 -16.62
C PHE A 68 -9.64 3.29 -15.35
N ASP A 69 -10.77 3.11 -14.66
CA ASP A 69 -11.01 3.69 -13.34
C ASP A 69 -10.38 2.80 -12.27
N PHE A 70 -9.26 3.23 -11.67
CA PHE A 70 -8.64 2.52 -10.55
C PHE A 70 -9.28 2.97 -9.24
N VAL A 71 -9.88 2.02 -8.52
CA VAL A 71 -10.76 2.32 -7.37
C VAL A 71 -10.12 2.05 -6.02
N ALA A 72 -9.12 1.17 -6.01
CA ALA A 72 -8.37 0.76 -4.84
C ALA A 72 -7.07 0.07 -5.28
N GLY A 73 -6.13 -0.06 -4.36
CA GLY A 73 -4.92 -0.83 -4.58
C GLY A 73 -4.09 -0.93 -3.32
N ALA A 74 -3.08 -1.79 -3.35
CA ALA A 74 -2.09 -1.93 -2.31
C ALA A 74 -0.72 -2.24 -2.92
N ALA A 75 0.34 -1.81 -2.24
CA ALA A 75 1.72 -2.06 -2.64
C ALA A 75 2.41 -2.95 -1.59
N GLY A 76 3.16 -3.93 -2.08
CA GLY A 76 4.12 -4.69 -1.27
C GLY A 76 5.49 -4.04 -1.32
N HIS A 77 6.55 -4.83 -1.16
CA HIS A 77 7.90 -4.28 -1.23
C HIS A 77 8.29 -3.85 -2.65
N LYS A 78 8.11 -4.75 -3.63
CA LYS A 78 8.55 -4.52 -5.02
C LYS A 78 7.46 -4.83 -6.04
N HIS A 79 6.20 -4.77 -5.61
CA HIS A 79 5.05 -4.99 -6.47
C HIS A 79 3.86 -4.18 -5.96
N PHE A 80 2.86 -4.00 -6.82
CA PHE A 80 1.58 -3.45 -6.43
C PHE A 80 0.45 -4.07 -7.24
N VAL A 81 -0.75 -4.00 -6.67
CA VAL A 81 -1.97 -4.55 -7.23
C VAL A 81 -3.05 -3.48 -7.17
N LEU A 82 -3.65 -3.19 -8.31
CA LEU A 82 -4.71 -2.19 -8.48
C LEU A 82 -6.01 -2.88 -8.87
N LEU A 83 -7.14 -2.37 -8.39
CA LEU A 83 -8.48 -2.83 -8.75
C LEU A 83 -9.15 -1.81 -9.66
N THR A 84 -9.75 -2.29 -10.75
CA THR A 84 -10.55 -1.45 -11.66
C THR A 84 -11.99 -1.31 -11.15
N GLY A 85 -12.71 -0.31 -11.67
CA GLY A 85 -14.11 -0.06 -11.36
C GLY A 85 -15.04 -1.16 -11.86
N GLU A 86 -14.62 -1.94 -12.86
CA GLU A 86 -15.32 -3.16 -13.28
C GLU A 86 -15.06 -4.35 -12.32
N GLY A 87 -14.12 -4.18 -11.39
CA GLY A 87 -13.74 -5.20 -10.42
C GLY A 87 -12.68 -6.19 -10.91
N ASN A 88 -11.90 -5.82 -11.93
CA ASN A 88 -10.73 -6.58 -12.37
C ASN A 88 -9.47 -6.12 -11.64
N ALA A 89 -8.35 -6.83 -11.82
CA ALA A 89 -7.08 -6.46 -11.22
C ALA A 89 -6.00 -6.17 -12.26
N VAL A 90 -5.10 -5.25 -11.91
CA VAL A 90 -3.84 -5.00 -12.63
C VAL A 90 -2.70 -5.16 -11.65
N THR A 91 -1.73 -6.02 -11.96
CA THR A 91 -0.58 -6.31 -11.10
C THR A 91 0.73 -5.95 -11.80
N VAL A 92 1.72 -5.56 -10.98
CA VAL A 92 2.95 -4.91 -11.45
C VAL A 92 4.11 -5.24 -10.54
N GLY A 93 5.29 -5.44 -11.11
CA GLY A 93 6.56 -5.43 -10.38
C GLY A 93 7.26 -6.78 -10.36
N ASP A 94 8.10 -6.97 -9.35
CA ASP A 94 8.84 -8.21 -9.13
C ASP A 94 7.87 -9.38 -9.02
N ASN A 95 8.13 -10.47 -9.76
CA ASN A 95 7.33 -11.69 -9.74
C ASN A 95 8.15 -12.94 -9.38
N ARG A 96 9.34 -12.79 -8.77
CA ARG A 96 10.20 -13.94 -8.41
C ARG A 96 9.52 -15.01 -7.57
N PHE A 97 8.48 -14.65 -6.83
CA PHE A 97 7.70 -15.56 -6.01
C PHE A 97 6.25 -15.72 -6.48
N GLY A 98 5.88 -15.20 -7.66
CA GLY A 98 4.50 -15.23 -8.17
C GLY A 98 3.59 -14.11 -7.62
N GLN A 99 4.16 -13.08 -6.98
CA GLN A 99 3.39 -12.04 -6.26
C GLN A 99 2.61 -11.07 -7.16
N THR A 100 2.78 -11.16 -8.48
CA THR A 100 1.94 -10.49 -9.48
C THR A 100 0.92 -11.44 -10.14
N ALA A 101 0.91 -12.73 -9.77
CA ALA A 101 0.15 -13.80 -10.44
C ALA A 101 0.54 -14.04 -11.91
N ALA A 102 1.61 -13.40 -12.42
CA ALA A 102 2.09 -13.68 -13.77
C ALA A 102 2.67 -15.10 -13.84
N PRO A 103 2.49 -15.82 -14.96
CA PRO A 103 3.11 -17.12 -15.17
C PRO A 103 4.64 -17.01 -15.02
N ASN A 104 5.24 -17.89 -14.24
CA ASN A 104 6.70 -17.95 -14.17
C ASN A 104 7.23 -18.63 -15.44
N GLU A 105 7.67 -17.84 -16.42
CA GLU A 105 8.38 -18.34 -17.61
C GLU A 105 9.78 -18.84 -17.20
N GLY A 106 9.82 -20.04 -16.64
CA GLY A 106 11.03 -20.66 -16.10
C GLY A 106 10.67 -21.83 -15.20
N GLY A 107 10.14 -22.90 -15.77
CA GLY A 107 9.88 -24.13 -15.04
C GLY A 107 11.17 -24.73 -14.49
N ALA A 108 11.25 -24.89 -13.18
CA ALA A 108 11.94 -26.00 -12.56
C ALA A 108 11.10 -26.45 -11.36
N GLY A 109 10.46 -27.62 -11.49
CA GLY A 109 10.23 -28.44 -10.32
C GLY A 109 11.60 -28.76 -9.69
N GLY A 110 11.70 -28.55 -8.38
CA GLY A 110 12.90 -28.83 -7.59
C GLY A 110 12.70 -28.13 -6.26
N GLY A 111 12.39 -28.84 -5.18
CA GLY A 111 13.35 -29.78 -4.60
C GLY A 111 14.16 -28.99 -3.58
N ALA A 112 14.09 -29.42 -2.32
CA ALA A 112 14.73 -28.80 -1.17
C ALA A 112 16.13 -28.24 -1.48
N SER A 113 16.48 -27.09 -0.88
CA SER A 113 17.88 -26.70 -0.75
C SER A 113 18.24 -26.51 0.73
N PRO A 114 19.39 -27.08 1.17
CA PRO A 114 19.78 -27.29 2.58
C PRO A 114 20.38 -26.01 3.21
N PRO A 115 20.72 -25.98 4.52
CA PRO A 115 21.13 -24.77 5.22
C PRO A 115 22.58 -24.36 4.86
N PRO A 116 23.04 -23.16 5.26
CA PRO A 116 24.16 -22.51 4.58
C PRO A 116 25.51 -23.04 5.05
N ALA A 117 26.44 -23.18 4.10
CA ALA A 117 27.87 -23.24 4.37
C ALA A 117 28.64 -22.30 3.42
N SER A 118 29.72 -21.77 3.97
CA SER A 118 30.68 -20.77 3.53
C SER A 118 31.15 -20.76 2.05
N VAL A 119 31.29 -19.52 1.53
CA VAL A 119 32.42 -18.94 0.75
C VAL A 119 33.04 -19.77 -0.39
N GLN A 120 32.86 -19.34 -1.66
CA GLN A 120 33.83 -18.60 -2.51
C GLN A 120 33.55 -18.80 -4.02
N GLY A 121 33.53 -17.68 -4.78
CA GLY A 121 34.08 -17.58 -6.15
C GLY A 121 33.33 -18.23 -7.32
N GLY A 122 32.70 -17.41 -8.16
CA GLY A 122 32.33 -17.78 -9.53
C GLY A 122 31.34 -16.81 -10.16
N LYS A 123 31.82 -15.91 -11.03
CA LYS A 123 30.99 -14.95 -11.78
C LYS A 123 30.05 -15.71 -12.73
N GLY A 124 28.76 -15.76 -12.40
CA GLY A 124 27.67 -16.04 -13.33
C GLY A 124 26.69 -14.88 -13.26
N GLU A 125 26.65 -14.05 -14.30
CA GLU A 125 25.62 -13.02 -14.45
C GLU A 125 24.25 -13.72 -14.60
N GLN A 126 23.48 -13.80 -13.52
CA GLN A 126 22.05 -14.08 -13.60
C GLN A 126 21.37 -12.84 -14.20
N ARG A 127 21.19 -12.80 -15.52
CA ARG A 127 20.25 -11.88 -16.16
C ARG A 127 18.83 -12.34 -15.81
N ALA A 128 18.26 -11.75 -14.76
CA ALA A 128 16.84 -11.85 -14.48
C ALA A 128 16.06 -11.31 -15.67
N SER A 129 15.10 -12.08 -16.19
CA SER A 129 14.11 -11.61 -17.16
C SER A 129 13.41 -10.36 -16.61
N THR A 130 13.54 -9.23 -17.31
CA THR A 130 13.26 -7.86 -16.83
C THR A 130 11.92 -7.28 -17.27
N ASP A 131 11.03 -8.03 -17.91
CA ASP A 131 9.78 -7.45 -18.38
C ASP A 131 8.75 -7.44 -17.26
N TRP A 132 8.83 -6.40 -16.41
CA TRP A 132 7.89 -6.06 -15.34
C TRP A 132 6.57 -5.53 -15.91
N ALA A 133 6.11 -6.15 -17.00
CA ALA A 133 4.93 -5.77 -17.73
C ALA A 133 3.68 -5.89 -16.84
N PRO A 134 2.70 -5.00 -17.01
CA PRO A 134 1.38 -5.15 -16.43
C PRO A 134 0.79 -6.51 -16.76
N LEU A 135 0.24 -7.14 -15.74
CA LEU A 135 -0.68 -8.24 -15.94
C LEU A 135 -2.09 -7.75 -15.61
N PHE A 136 -2.98 -7.83 -16.59
CA PHE A 136 -4.41 -7.68 -16.38
C PHE A 136 -4.99 -9.04 -16.00
N ILE A 137 -5.77 -9.09 -14.91
CA ILE A 137 -6.41 -10.28 -14.39
C ILE A 137 -7.92 -10.06 -14.39
N ASP A 138 -8.61 -10.84 -15.21
CA ASP A 138 -10.07 -10.92 -15.18
C ASP A 138 -10.51 -11.68 -13.91
N LEU A 139 -11.29 -11.00 -13.06
CA LEU A 139 -11.81 -11.56 -11.82
C LEU A 139 -13.28 -11.94 -11.92
N ALA A 140 -13.83 -12.03 -13.13
CA ALA A 140 -15.20 -12.46 -13.37
C ALA A 140 -15.46 -13.85 -12.77
N GLY A 141 -16.56 -13.97 -12.02
CA GLY A 141 -16.98 -15.22 -11.38
C GLY A 141 -16.18 -15.62 -10.13
N MET A 142 -15.05 -14.98 -9.83
CA MET A 142 -14.24 -15.26 -8.64
C MET A 142 -14.85 -14.68 -7.36
N PHE A 143 -15.63 -13.61 -7.51
CA PHE A 143 -16.32 -12.90 -6.43
C PHE A 143 -17.82 -12.82 -6.71
N THR A 144 -18.62 -12.56 -5.68
CA THR A 144 -20.08 -12.43 -5.85
C THR A 144 -20.42 -11.27 -6.79
N ARG A 145 -21.26 -11.54 -7.80
CA ARG A 145 -21.60 -10.59 -8.88
C ARG A 145 -22.45 -9.41 -8.41
N ASP A 146 -23.27 -9.61 -7.38
CA ASP A 146 -24.21 -8.60 -6.90
C ASP A 146 -23.55 -7.55 -5.98
N ALA A 147 -22.33 -7.82 -5.53
CA ALA A 147 -21.60 -6.86 -4.71
C ALA A 147 -20.93 -5.80 -5.60
N PRO A 148 -20.93 -4.53 -5.18
CA PRO A 148 -20.28 -3.48 -5.95
C PRO A 148 -18.77 -3.74 -6.06
N ALA A 149 -18.13 -3.31 -7.14
CA ALA A 149 -16.67 -3.40 -7.29
C ALA A 149 -15.92 -2.74 -6.12
N SER A 150 -16.53 -1.72 -5.51
CA SER A 150 -16.06 -1.06 -4.29
C SER A 150 -16.12 -1.93 -3.03
N ALA A 151 -16.58 -3.18 -3.09
CA ALA A 151 -16.45 -4.17 -2.01
C ALA A 151 -15.14 -4.95 -2.09
N LYS A 152 -14.49 -5.02 -3.27
CA LYS A 152 -13.20 -5.68 -3.45
C LYS A 152 -12.08 -4.82 -2.84
N ARG A 153 -11.15 -5.46 -2.15
CA ARG A 153 -10.00 -4.86 -1.45
C ARG A 153 -8.75 -5.66 -1.76
N VAL A 154 -7.61 -5.03 -1.55
CA VAL A 154 -6.29 -5.64 -1.75
C VAL A 154 -5.47 -5.41 -0.49
N ALA A 155 -4.73 -6.43 -0.07
CA ALA A 155 -3.67 -6.31 0.90
C ALA A 155 -2.41 -6.99 0.36
N CYS A 156 -1.27 -6.31 0.43
CA CYS A 156 0.01 -6.80 -0.06
C CYS A 156 0.98 -6.94 1.09
N GLY A 157 1.59 -8.11 1.23
CA GLY A 157 2.78 -8.26 2.07
C GLY A 157 4.06 -8.01 1.27
N SER A 158 5.20 -8.54 1.74
CA SER A 158 6.47 -8.31 1.05
C SER A 158 6.51 -8.91 -0.36
N ASN A 159 6.18 -10.21 -0.45
CA ASN A 159 6.24 -11.00 -1.69
C ASN A 159 4.95 -11.83 -1.89
N PHE A 160 3.81 -11.34 -1.41
CA PHE A 160 2.52 -11.97 -1.60
C PHE A 160 1.41 -10.93 -1.63
N SER A 161 0.28 -11.29 -2.22
CA SER A 161 -0.88 -10.42 -2.42
C SER A 161 -2.15 -11.18 -2.11
N LEU A 162 -3.11 -10.52 -1.47
CA LEU A 162 -4.45 -11.02 -1.21
C LEU A 162 -5.47 -10.06 -1.78
N ILE A 163 -6.40 -10.57 -2.58
CA ILE A 163 -7.57 -9.83 -3.04
C ILE A 163 -8.78 -10.46 -2.36
N TYR A 164 -9.56 -9.65 -1.66
CA TYR A 164 -10.73 -10.12 -0.90
C TYR A 164 -11.94 -9.25 -1.16
N GLN A 165 -13.12 -9.81 -0.94
CA GLN A 165 -14.37 -9.08 -1.00
C GLN A 165 -14.91 -8.87 0.41
N LYS A 166 -14.98 -7.61 0.83
CA LYS A 166 -15.59 -7.22 2.10
C LYS A 166 -17.05 -7.69 2.13
N GLY A 167 -17.45 -8.32 3.22
CA GLY A 167 -18.80 -8.86 3.36
C GLY A 167 -18.97 -10.27 2.78
N SER A 168 -17.90 -10.93 2.34
CA SER A 168 -17.95 -12.32 1.90
C SER A 168 -16.78 -13.16 2.45
N ARG A 169 -16.84 -14.48 2.24
CA ARG A 169 -15.74 -15.42 2.54
C ARG A 169 -14.79 -15.63 1.35
N ARG A 170 -14.91 -14.79 0.30
CA ARG A 170 -14.11 -14.93 -0.92
C ARG A 170 -12.81 -14.15 -0.78
N VAL A 171 -11.72 -14.90 -0.78
CA VAL A 171 -10.35 -14.39 -0.77
C VAL A 171 -9.56 -15.20 -1.79
N ILE A 172 -8.79 -14.50 -2.62
CA ILE A 172 -7.78 -15.12 -3.49
C ILE A 172 -6.41 -14.61 -3.08
N GLY A 173 -5.40 -15.46 -3.20
CA GLY A 173 -4.03 -15.14 -2.85
C GLY A 173 -3.04 -15.59 -3.92
N PHE A 174 -1.96 -14.84 -4.10
CA PHE A 174 -0.89 -15.20 -5.01
C PHE A 174 0.45 -14.69 -4.49
N GLY A 175 1.53 -15.35 -4.92
CA GLY A 175 2.88 -15.08 -4.44
C GLY A 175 3.45 -16.16 -3.53
N ASN A 176 4.41 -15.75 -2.72
CA ASN A 176 5.12 -16.61 -1.78
C ASN A 176 4.13 -17.24 -0.78
N ASN A 177 4.23 -18.56 -0.56
CA ASN A 177 3.45 -19.29 0.46
C ASN A 177 4.29 -20.26 1.30
N HIS A 178 5.62 -20.08 1.36
CA HIS A 178 6.50 -21.05 2.04
C HIS A 178 6.21 -21.22 3.54
N VAL A 179 5.60 -20.20 4.16
CA VAL A 179 5.25 -20.19 5.58
C VAL A 179 3.75 -20.00 5.81
N GLY A 180 2.91 -20.23 4.80
CA GLY A 180 1.44 -20.16 4.95
C GLY A 180 0.85 -18.76 4.83
N GLN A 181 1.61 -17.78 4.32
CA GLN A 181 1.15 -16.38 4.25
C GLN A 181 -0.02 -16.14 3.29
N LEU A 182 -0.41 -17.14 2.48
CA LEU A 182 -1.64 -17.06 1.68
C LEU A 182 -2.88 -17.58 2.42
N GLY A 183 -2.74 -18.28 3.56
CA GLY A 183 -3.87 -18.72 4.39
C GLY A 183 -4.86 -19.66 3.70
N ALA A 184 -4.39 -20.48 2.76
CA ALA A 184 -5.24 -21.35 1.93
C ALA A 184 -5.01 -22.86 2.15
N GLY A 185 -4.29 -23.23 3.21
CA GLY A 185 -4.00 -24.63 3.54
C GLY A 185 -2.84 -25.21 2.71
N GLY A 186 -1.90 -25.86 3.40
CA GLY A 186 -0.76 -26.56 2.79
C GLY A 186 0.34 -25.67 2.21
N LYS A 187 1.48 -26.32 1.91
CA LYS A 187 2.64 -25.71 1.20
C LYS A 187 2.50 -25.80 -0.33
N GLN A 188 1.32 -26.20 -0.83
CA GLN A 188 1.17 -26.51 -2.24
C GLN A 188 1.47 -25.26 -3.07
N PRO A 189 2.25 -25.40 -4.16
CA PRO A 189 2.55 -24.28 -5.03
C PRO A 189 1.24 -23.73 -5.59
N VAL A 190 1.19 -22.40 -5.69
CA VAL A 190 0.11 -21.69 -6.36
C VAL A 190 -0.10 -22.29 -7.76
N SER A 191 -1.35 -22.50 -8.16
CA SER A 191 -1.67 -23.11 -9.47
C SER A 191 -0.87 -22.45 -10.58
N ALA A 192 -0.03 -23.21 -11.29
CA ALA A 192 0.79 -22.65 -12.38
C ALA A 192 -0.07 -22.14 -13.55
N ALA A 193 -1.28 -22.69 -13.73
CA ALA A 193 -2.22 -22.29 -14.77
C ALA A 193 -3.03 -21.04 -14.39
N ALA A 194 -3.45 -20.92 -13.12
CA ALA A 194 -4.29 -19.81 -12.66
C ALA A 194 -3.48 -18.66 -12.04
N GLY A 195 -2.28 -18.93 -11.54
CA GLY A 195 -1.43 -17.95 -10.86
C GLY A 195 -1.90 -17.55 -9.45
N PHE A 196 -3.00 -18.12 -8.92
CA PHE A 196 -3.53 -17.83 -7.58
C PHE A 196 -4.15 -19.06 -6.88
N VAL A 197 -4.33 -18.96 -5.56
CA VAL A 197 -5.09 -19.87 -4.69
C VAL A 197 -6.37 -19.18 -4.21
N GLN A 198 -7.38 -19.96 -3.83
CA GLN A 198 -8.62 -19.44 -3.24
C GLN A 198 -8.81 -20.00 -1.84
N TRP A 199 -9.33 -19.19 -0.93
CA TRP A 199 -9.79 -19.68 0.36
C TRP A 199 -11.05 -20.53 0.19
N ASP A 200 -11.08 -21.68 0.85
CA ASP A 200 -12.27 -22.49 0.94
C ASP A 200 -13.32 -21.78 1.83
N PRO A 201 -14.47 -21.36 1.29
CA PRO A 201 -15.52 -20.68 2.08
C PRO A 201 -16.19 -21.60 3.12
N GLN A 202 -15.97 -22.92 3.04
CA GLN A 202 -16.48 -23.95 3.94
C GLN A 202 -15.43 -24.50 4.90
N ALA A 203 -14.20 -23.98 4.86
CA ALA A 203 -13.12 -24.44 5.72
C ALA A 203 -13.52 -24.46 7.21
N ALA A 204 -13.09 -25.49 7.93
CA ALA A 204 -13.50 -25.71 9.33
C ALA A 204 -13.02 -24.63 10.31
N TRP A 205 -12.01 -23.83 9.93
CA TRP A 205 -11.51 -22.73 10.75
C TRP A 205 -12.45 -21.51 10.75
N TRP A 206 -13.32 -21.38 9.75
CA TRP A 206 -14.37 -20.36 9.79
C TRP A 206 -15.23 -20.57 11.03
N PRO A 207 -15.75 -19.50 11.66
CA PRO A 207 -16.67 -19.63 12.77
C PRO A 207 -17.88 -20.49 12.39
N SER A 208 -17.97 -21.69 12.98
CA SER A 208 -18.92 -22.74 12.59
C SER A 208 -20.39 -22.40 12.84
N ARG A 209 -20.67 -21.37 13.65
CA ARG A 209 -22.02 -21.02 14.11
C ARG A 209 -22.69 -19.86 13.38
N ASP A 210 -21.97 -19.12 12.52
CA ASP A 210 -22.58 -18.02 11.77
C ASP A 210 -22.01 -17.90 10.35
N ALA A 211 -22.79 -18.37 9.37
CA ALA A 211 -22.47 -18.21 7.95
C ALA A 211 -22.38 -16.74 7.51
N ARG A 212 -22.91 -15.79 8.31
CA ARG A 212 -22.79 -14.34 8.09
C ARG A 212 -21.46 -13.77 8.59
N CYS A 213 -20.67 -14.56 9.32
CA CYS A 213 -19.31 -14.16 9.67
C CYS A 213 -18.42 -14.27 8.43
N VAL A 214 -17.98 -13.09 7.97
CA VAL A 214 -17.32 -12.86 6.70
C VAL A 214 -16.17 -11.89 6.89
N VAL A 215 -15.30 -11.76 5.90
CA VAL A 215 -14.13 -10.87 5.97
C VAL A 215 -14.59 -9.41 6.00
N ASP A 216 -14.14 -8.65 7.00
CA ASP A 216 -14.28 -7.19 7.04
C ASP A 216 -13.01 -6.50 6.51
N GLU A 217 -11.85 -7.01 6.93
CA GLU A 217 -10.54 -6.43 6.62
C GLU A 217 -9.44 -7.50 6.68
N ILE A 218 -8.46 -7.40 5.79
CA ILE A 218 -7.20 -8.16 5.86
C ILE A 218 -6.05 -7.16 5.84
N VAL A 219 -5.10 -7.34 6.75
CA VAL A 219 -3.88 -6.53 6.84
C VAL A 219 -2.68 -7.46 6.74
N CYS A 220 -1.72 -7.11 5.89
CA CYS A 220 -0.49 -7.87 5.68
C CYS A 220 0.70 -7.16 6.31
N GLY A 221 1.55 -7.92 6.99
CA GLY A 221 2.90 -7.53 7.37
C GLY A 221 3.91 -7.97 6.31
N TYR A 222 5.15 -8.25 6.70
CA TYR A 222 6.17 -8.70 5.74
C TYR A 222 5.88 -10.10 5.19
N ASN A 223 5.70 -11.08 6.08
CA ASN A 223 5.46 -12.49 5.74
C ASN A 223 4.25 -13.08 6.49
N HIS A 224 3.41 -12.24 7.10
CA HIS A 224 2.22 -12.67 7.83
C HIS A 224 1.04 -11.77 7.52
N ALA A 225 -0.16 -12.22 7.89
CA ALA A 225 -1.37 -11.43 7.75
C ALA A 225 -2.35 -11.71 8.88
N VAL A 226 -3.24 -10.75 9.10
CA VAL A 226 -4.36 -10.83 10.05
C VAL A 226 -5.64 -10.46 9.32
N ALA A 227 -6.62 -11.35 9.39
CA ALA A 227 -7.99 -11.13 8.95
C ALA A 227 -8.87 -10.77 10.16
N ARG A 228 -9.62 -9.68 10.04
CA ARG A 228 -10.68 -9.29 10.97
C ARG A 228 -12.02 -9.59 10.31
N LEU A 229 -12.86 -10.36 10.99
CA LEU A 229 -14.18 -10.71 10.50
C LEU A 229 -15.25 -9.71 10.99
N THR A 230 -16.44 -9.77 10.41
CA THR A 230 -17.55 -8.85 10.70
C THR A 230 -18.09 -8.95 12.13
N ASP A 231 -17.93 -10.10 12.79
CA ASP A 231 -18.26 -10.28 14.21
C ASP A 231 -17.19 -9.71 15.16
N GLY A 232 -16.05 -9.25 14.63
CA GLY A 232 -14.92 -8.73 15.39
C GLY A 232 -13.88 -9.77 15.76
N SER A 233 -14.07 -11.05 15.41
CA SER A 233 -13.06 -12.09 15.60
C SER A 233 -11.84 -11.84 14.71
N LEU A 234 -10.68 -12.27 15.20
CA LEU A 234 -9.39 -12.10 14.55
C LEU A 234 -8.78 -13.45 14.22
N TYR A 235 -8.24 -13.57 13.02
CA TYR A 235 -7.56 -14.76 12.51
C TYR A 235 -6.23 -14.36 11.90
N ALA A 236 -5.18 -15.14 12.12
CA ALA A 236 -3.83 -14.83 11.67
C ALA A 236 -3.18 -16.03 10.98
N PHE A 237 -2.32 -15.77 10.00
CA PHE A 237 -1.64 -16.77 9.19
C PHE A 237 -0.32 -16.26 8.62
N GLY A 238 0.55 -17.19 8.21
CA GLY A 238 1.89 -16.87 7.73
C GLY A 238 2.99 -17.03 8.78
N SER A 239 4.08 -16.26 8.63
CA SER A 239 5.23 -16.28 9.53
C SER A 239 4.82 -16.04 10.98
N ASN A 240 5.31 -16.90 11.87
CA ASN A 240 5.07 -16.79 13.31
C ASN A 240 6.33 -17.06 14.16
N THR A 241 7.52 -17.00 13.56
CA THR A 241 8.80 -17.30 14.21
C THR A 241 9.06 -16.47 15.48
N TRP A 242 8.49 -15.27 15.54
CA TRP A 242 8.60 -14.33 16.66
C TRP A 242 7.30 -14.20 17.47
N GLY A 243 6.25 -14.96 17.15
CA GLY A 243 4.93 -14.78 17.77
C GLY A 243 4.11 -13.66 17.13
N GLU A 244 4.37 -13.32 15.86
CA GLU A 244 3.70 -12.25 15.11
C GLU A 244 2.18 -12.39 15.04
N LEU A 245 1.68 -13.62 15.22
CA LEU A 245 0.27 -13.96 15.02
C LEU A 245 -0.59 -13.92 16.29
N ALA A 246 0.00 -13.74 17.47
CA ALA A 246 -0.72 -13.75 18.75
C ALA A 246 -1.51 -15.04 19.07
N ILE A 247 -1.06 -16.19 18.54
CA ILE A 247 -1.75 -17.49 18.71
C ILE A 247 -1.20 -18.33 19.87
N GLY A 248 -0.36 -17.75 20.74
CA GLY A 248 0.15 -18.41 21.96
C GLY A 248 1.35 -19.34 21.75
N HIS A 249 1.82 -19.50 20.51
CA HIS A 249 3.03 -20.25 20.15
C HIS A 249 3.70 -19.64 18.91
N THR A 250 4.82 -20.19 18.44
CA THR A 250 5.62 -19.68 17.31
C THR A 250 5.55 -20.51 16.03
N THR A 251 4.77 -21.59 16.03
CA THR A 251 4.53 -22.36 14.80
C THR A 251 3.72 -21.53 13.80
N SER A 252 4.22 -21.41 12.56
CA SER A 252 3.54 -20.76 11.44
C SER A 252 2.36 -21.62 10.94
N PRO A 253 1.11 -21.18 11.11
CA PRO A 253 -0.03 -21.90 10.61
C PRO A 253 -0.24 -21.64 9.11
N MET A 254 -0.58 -22.70 8.38
CA MET A 254 -0.88 -22.65 6.95
C MET A 254 -2.32 -22.20 6.65
N ASP A 255 -3.19 -22.34 7.65
CA ASP A 255 -4.57 -21.90 7.64
C ASP A 255 -4.76 -20.74 8.63
N PRO A 256 -5.74 -19.86 8.38
CA PRO A 256 -6.10 -18.82 9.33
C PRO A 256 -6.42 -19.42 10.71
N THR A 257 -5.61 -19.06 11.70
CA THR A 257 -5.73 -19.50 13.08
C THR A 257 -6.30 -18.39 13.94
N ARG A 258 -7.28 -18.72 14.79
CA ARG A 258 -7.98 -17.74 15.62
C ARG A 258 -7.08 -17.15 16.71
N ILE A 259 -7.12 -15.82 16.88
CA ILE A 259 -6.45 -15.10 17.98
C ILE A 259 -7.37 -15.10 19.21
N ALA A 260 -7.26 -16.12 20.05
CA ALA A 260 -8.16 -16.31 21.20
C ALA A 260 -8.00 -15.27 22.33
N TYR A 261 -6.88 -14.53 22.36
CA TYR A 261 -6.53 -13.63 23.45
C TYR A 261 -7.60 -12.56 23.74
N PHE A 262 -8.24 -12.01 22.71
CA PHE A 262 -9.25 -10.96 22.83
C PHE A 262 -10.66 -11.50 23.09
N ASP A 263 -10.94 -12.76 22.74
CA ASP A 263 -12.25 -13.39 22.96
C ASP A 263 -12.57 -13.50 24.46
N ALA A 264 -11.56 -13.82 25.27
CA ALA A 264 -11.68 -13.89 26.72
C ALA A 264 -11.86 -12.51 27.40
N LYS A 265 -11.74 -11.42 26.64
CA LYS A 265 -11.70 -10.04 27.17
C LYS A 265 -12.68 -9.15 26.41
N PRO A 266 -13.99 -9.26 26.67
CA PRO A 266 -15.03 -8.55 25.91
C PRO A 266 -14.92 -7.02 25.96
N HIS A 267 -14.27 -6.47 27.00
CA HIS A 267 -13.97 -5.04 27.11
C HIS A 267 -12.83 -4.58 26.19
N MET A 268 -12.05 -5.50 25.61
CA MET A 268 -10.90 -5.24 24.74
C MET A 268 -11.24 -5.47 23.26
N ARG A 269 -12.35 -4.87 22.80
CA ARG A 269 -12.76 -4.99 21.40
C ARG A 269 -11.76 -4.30 20.48
N VAL A 270 -11.10 -5.07 19.61
CA VAL A 270 -10.15 -4.56 18.62
C VAL A 270 -10.91 -3.83 17.50
N ARG A 271 -10.51 -2.59 17.23
CA ARG A 271 -11.07 -1.74 16.16
C ARG A 271 -10.18 -1.68 14.93
N LYS A 272 -8.85 -1.72 15.11
CA LYS A 272 -7.87 -1.67 14.02
C LYS A 272 -6.69 -2.59 14.30
N VAL A 273 -6.18 -3.21 13.24
CA VAL A 273 -4.95 -4.01 13.27
C VAL A 273 -3.94 -3.36 12.33
N ALA A 274 -2.66 -3.37 12.70
CA ALA A 274 -1.56 -2.98 11.82
C ALA A 274 -0.45 -4.02 11.92
N ALA A 275 0.09 -4.47 10.79
CA ALA A 275 1.13 -5.50 10.74
C ALA A 275 2.42 -4.89 10.19
N GLY A 276 3.51 -5.05 10.94
CA GLY A 276 4.85 -4.60 10.56
C GLY A 276 5.69 -5.73 9.98
N ASN A 277 7.01 -5.61 10.06
CA ASN A 277 7.89 -6.64 9.49
C ASN A 277 7.77 -7.99 10.18
N SER A 278 7.93 -8.00 11.49
CA SER A 278 7.87 -9.22 12.32
C SER A 278 7.06 -8.97 13.59
N PHE A 279 6.04 -8.11 13.53
CA PHE A 279 5.19 -7.80 14.67
C PHE A 279 3.80 -7.32 14.24
N THR A 280 2.85 -7.36 15.15
CA THR A 280 1.45 -6.93 14.93
C THR A 280 1.01 -6.02 16.06
N LEU A 281 0.26 -4.97 15.72
CA LEU A 281 -0.40 -4.05 16.64
C LEU A 281 -1.92 -4.23 16.59
N PHE A 282 -2.54 -4.15 17.77
CA PHE A 282 -3.99 -4.21 17.95
C PHE A 282 -4.44 -2.95 18.70
N LEU A 283 -5.23 -2.11 18.04
CA LEU A 283 -5.86 -0.94 18.64
C LEU A 283 -7.27 -1.29 19.08
N THR A 284 -7.54 -1.13 20.37
CA THR A 284 -8.87 -1.37 20.97
C THR A 284 -9.78 -0.14 20.85
N GLN A 285 -11.09 -0.33 20.98
CA GLN A 285 -12.09 0.74 20.92
C GLN A 285 -11.90 1.82 21.99
N ASP A 286 -11.33 1.46 23.14
CA ASP A 286 -11.07 2.41 24.22
C ASP A 286 -9.75 3.19 24.02
N GLY A 287 -9.01 2.94 22.94
CA GLY A 287 -7.76 3.64 22.61
C GLY A 287 -6.52 3.09 23.31
N ARG A 288 -6.56 1.87 23.86
CA ARG A 288 -5.36 1.10 24.26
C ARG A 288 -4.77 0.35 23.09
N VAL A 289 -3.44 0.23 23.08
CA VAL A 289 -2.67 -0.50 22.07
C VAL A 289 -2.02 -1.73 22.69
N TYR A 290 -2.10 -2.84 21.98
CA TYR A 290 -1.42 -4.09 22.30
C TYR A 290 -0.54 -4.49 21.11
N GLY A 291 0.50 -5.27 21.35
CA GLY A 291 1.28 -5.85 20.27
C GLY A 291 1.89 -7.20 20.60
N CYS A 292 2.25 -7.95 19.58
CA CYS A 292 2.94 -9.24 19.68
C CYS A 292 3.98 -9.37 18.56
N GLY A 293 4.93 -10.28 18.73
CA GLY A 293 6.00 -10.51 17.76
C GLY A 293 7.34 -9.98 18.26
N ALA A 294 8.22 -9.73 17.30
CA ALA A 294 9.60 -9.35 17.52
C ALA A 294 9.74 -8.08 18.40
N THR A 295 10.77 -8.10 19.25
CA THR A 295 11.12 -7.02 20.20
C THR A 295 12.54 -6.49 20.00
N ASN A 296 13.31 -7.15 19.13
CA ASN A 296 14.74 -6.93 18.92
C ASN A 296 15.09 -5.58 18.28
N GLU A 297 14.15 -4.92 17.60
CA GLU A 297 14.31 -3.57 17.04
C GLU A 297 13.67 -2.49 17.95
N GLY A 298 13.22 -2.88 19.15
CA GLY A 298 12.57 -1.99 20.10
C GLY A 298 11.15 -1.55 19.70
N GLN A 299 10.52 -2.23 18.74
CA GLN A 299 9.16 -1.94 18.26
C GLN A 299 8.09 -2.24 19.30
N LEU A 300 8.35 -3.20 20.20
CA LEU A 300 7.43 -3.67 21.23
C LEU A 300 8.15 -3.83 22.58
N PRO A 301 7.43 -3.76 23.71
CA PRO A 301 7.93 -4.25 24.99
C PRO A 301 8.27 -5.75 24.94
N PRO A 302 9.12 -6.26 25.85
CA PRO A 302 9.35 -7.70 26.01
C PRO A 302 8.03 -8.47 26.06
N ASN A 303 7.92 -9.50 25.24
CA ASN A 303 6.75 -10.35 25.15
C ASN A 303 7.17 -11.80 24.87
N ALA A 304 6.26 -12.74 25.13
CA ALA A 304 6.43 -14.12 24.74
C ALA A 304 5.76 -14.31 23.36
N PHE A 305 4.50 -14.74 23.34
CA PHE A 305 3.75 -15.02 22.10
C PHE A 305 2.32 -14.48 22.13
N GLU A 306 1.93 -13.86 23.25
CA GLU A 306 0.62 -13.23 23.42
C GLU A 306 0.71 -11.71 23.27
N PRO A 307 -0.39 -11.05 22.90
CA PRO A 307 -0.47 -9.60 22.90
C PRO A 307 -0.11 -9.02 24.28
N VAL A 308 0.88 -8.13 24.32
CA VAL A 308 1.24 -7.34 25.49
C VAL A 308 0.76 -5.91 25.34
N PRO A 309 0.32 -5.24 26.42
CA PRO A 309 -0.02 -3.83 26.37
C PRO A 309 1.21 -2.99 26.06
N ILE A 310 1.03 -1.94 25.25
CA ILE A 310 2.05 -0.90 25.03
C ILE A 310 1.62 0.32 25.87
N PRO A 311 2.21 0.53 27.06
CA PRO A 311 1.72 1.53 28.01
C PRO A 311 2.19 2.93 27.63
N LEU A 312 1.55 3.53 26.62
CA LEU A 312 1.83 4.89 26.13
C LEU A 312 1.47 5.94 27.18
N THR A 313 2.37 6.17 28.13
CA THR A 313 2.29 7.17 29.20
C THR A 313 3.53 8.07 29.14
N ARG A 314 3.45 9.28 29.72
CA ARG A 314 4.62 10.17 29.75
C ARG A 314 5.72 9.64 30.68
N SER A 315 5.36 8.88 31.71
CA SER A 315 6.32 8.16 32.55
C SER A 315 7.01 7.02 31.79
N PHE A 316 6.28 6.27 30.96
CA PHE A 316 6.87 5.27 30.06
C PHE A 316 7.84 5.93 29.06
N GLN A 317 7.48 7.09 28.52
CA GLN A 317 8.36 7.89 27.65
C GLN A 317 9.69 8.25 28.32
N ALA A 318 9.68 8.59 29.61
CA ALA A 318 10.86 8.99 30.39
C ALA A 318 11.71 7.81 30.90
N GLY A 319 11.39 6.56 30.54
CA GLY A 319 12.17 5.38 30.93
C GLY A 319 12.00 4.96 32.40
N GLY A 320 10.88 5.33 33.04
CA GLY A 320 10.51 4.85 34.39
C GLY A 320 11.30 5.43 35.57
N ALA A 321 12.34 6.24 35.35
CA ALA A 321 13.22 6.75 36.40
C ALA A 321 13.16 8.29 36.63
N GLY A 322 12.27 9.01 35.94
CA GLY A 322 12.09 10.45 36.11
C GLY A 322 10.86 10.79 36.94
N GLU A 323 11.06 11.35 38.15
CA GLU A 323 10.03 12.08 38.89
C GLU A 323 9.54 13.25 38.03
N GLY A 324 8.38 13.11 37.38
CA GLY A 324 7.76 14.19 36.61
C GLY A 324 6.85 13.78 35.45
N GLY A 325 6.90 12.53 34.99
CA GLY A 325 6.02 12.05 33.90
C GLY A 325 4.64 11.61 34.39
N SER A 326 3.55 12.10 33.78
CA SER A 326 2.21 11.63 34.12
C SER A 326 2.02 10.14 33.79
N ASN A 327 1.55 9.33 34.76
CA ASN A 327 1.10 7.94 34.55
C ASN A 327 -0.23 7.83 33.79
N LYS A 328 -0.83 8.95 33.38
CA LYS A 328 -2.06 8.97 32.60
C LYS A 328 -1.79 8.39 31.22
N LEU A 329 -2.58 7.39 30.85
CA LEU A 329 -2.53 6.76 29.53
C LEU A 329 -2.91 7.76 28.43
N ILE A 330 -2.04 7.89 27.43
CA ILE A 330 -2.31 8.59 26.18
C ILE A 330 -3.23 7.69 25.34
N ARG A 331 -4.45 8.14 25.08
CA ARG A 331 -5.41 7.41 24.25
C ARG A 331 -5.03 7.54 22.78
N ILE A 332 -5.03 6.42 22.07
CA ILE A 332 -4.69 6.35 20.65
C ILE A 332 -5.94 6.24 19.82
N LYS A 333 -6.02 7.01 18.74
CA LYS A 333 -7.12 6.96 17.77
C LYS A 333 -6.76 6.22 16.48
N ASP A 334 -5.47 6.11 16.18
CA ASP A 334 -4.99 5.40 14.98
C ASP A 334 -3.59 4.79 15.19
N VAL A 335 -3.33 3.68 14.49
CA VAL A 335 -2.04 2.96 14.50
C VAL A 335 -1.62 2.57 13.08
N ALA A 336 -0.32 2.50 12.85
CA ALA A 336 0.28 1.98 11.64
C ALA A 336 1.64 1.32 11.93
N CYS A 337 2.10 0.49 11.00
CA CYS A 337 3.44 -0.11 11.05
C CYS A 337 4.20 0.27 9.78
N VAL A 338 5.49 0.59 9.94
CA VAL A 338 6.39 0.98 8.85
C VAL A 338 7.67 0.20 9.02
N GLY A 339 7.79 -0.92 8.33
CA GLY A 339 8.91 -1.84 8.53
C GLY A 339 8.99 -2.32 9.99
N GLY A 340 10.09 -1.99 10.66
CA GLY A 340 10.33 -2.27 12.09
C GLY A 340 9.84 -1.18 13.06
N MET A 341 9.11 -0.18 12.58
CA MET A 341 8.64 0.95 13.39
C MET A 341 7.12 0.90 13.58
N ALA A 342 6.70 1.05 14.83
CA ALA A 342 5.33 1.26 15.25
C ALA A 342 5.01 2.76 15.30
N VAL A 343 3.82 3.12 14.81
CA VAL A 343 3.34 4.51 14.74
C VAL A 343 1.99 4.60 15.41
N TYR A 344 1.81 5.63 16.24
CA TYR A 344 0.59 5.88 17.00
C TYR A 344 0.14 7.33 16.82
N VAL A 345 -1.16 7.54 16.65
CA VAL A 345 -1.77 8.88 16.65
C VAL A 345 -2.62 9.04 17.89
N SER A 346 -2.25 9.99 18.76
CA SER A 346 -3.01 10.26 19.97
C SER A 346 -4.37 10.90 19.65
N SER A 347 -5.30 10.83 20.59
CA SER A 347 -6.58 11.53 20.54
C SER A 347 -6.42 13.06 20.39
N HIS A 348 -5.24 13.59 20.76
CA HIS A 348 -4.88 15.01 20.64
C HIS A 348 -4.06 15.31 19.37
N ASN A 349 -4.01 14.40 18.38
CA ASN A 349 -3.26 14.53 17.13
C ASN A 349 -1.73 14.56 17.27
N GLU A 350 -1.19 14.02 18.36
CA GLU A 350 0.26 13.81 18.45
C GLU A 350 0.65 12.54 17.68
N LEU A 351 1.67 12.65 16.84
CA LEU A 351 2.26 11.52 16.13
C LEU A 351 3.43 10.98 16.96
N LEU A 352 3.30 9.72 17.39
CA LEU A 352 4.28 9.04 18.24
C LEU A 352 4.86 7.85 17.49
N VAL A 353 6.14 7.59 17.68
CA VAL A 353 6.87 6.49 17.02
C VAL A 353 7.73 5.70 18.00
N GLN A 354 7.85 4.39 17.76
CA GLN A 354 8.65 3.45 18.53
C GLN A 354 9.19 2.36 17.60
N GLY A 355 10.37 1.83 17.87
CA GLY A 355 11.03 0.82 17.04
C GLY A 355 12.12 1.39 16.15
N ALA A 356 12.46 0.65 15.08
CA ALA A 356 13.60 0.99 14.25
C ALA A 356 13.28 1.00 12.75
N LEU A 357 14.03 1.83 12.05
CA LEU A 357 14.27 1.74 10.62
C LEU A 357 15.79 1.75 10.45
N SER A 358 16.44 0.69 10.89
CA SER A 358 17.91 0.56 10.98
C SER A 358 18.63 0.88 9.66
N GLN A 359 18.04 0.49 8.52
CA GLN A 359 18.51 0.80 7.16
C GLN A 359 18.63 2.31 6.89
N PHE A 360 17.98 3.16 7.69
CA PHE A 360 17.94 4.61 7.56
C PHE A 360 18.41 5.33 8.82
N GLY A 361 19.13 4.66 9.72
CA GLY A 361 19.74 5.27 10.92
C GLY A 361 18.76 5.62 12.03
N VAL A 362 17.57 5.00 12.02
CA VAL A 362 16.47 5.27 12.95
C VAL A 362 16.40 4.21 14.03
N LEU A 363 16.42 4.64 15.30
CA LEU A 363 16.21 3.74 16.43
C LEU A 363 15.56 4.50 17.62
N VAL A 364 14.33 4.12 17.96
CA VAL A 364 13.60 4.59 19.15
C VAL A 364 13.22 3.36 19.97
N PRO A 365 14.11 2.86 20.84
CA PRO A 365 13.91 1.55 21.45
C PRO A 365 12.84 1.60 22.55
N SER A 366 11.88 0.69 22.51
CA SER A 366 11.01 0.36 23.65
C SER A 366 11.84 0.13 24.92
N PRO A 367 11.44 0.63 26.11
CA PRO A 367 10.14 1.23 26.44
C PRO A 367 9.98 2.72 26.06
N ARG A 368 10.85 3.28 25.22
CA ARG A 368 10.75 4.67 24.78
C ARG A 368 9.91 4.78 23.52
N PHE A 369 9.20 5.89 23.40
CA PHE A 369 8.63 6.37 22.15
C PHE A 369 8.99 7.85 21.99
N ALA A 370 9.03 8.32 20.75
CA ALA A 370 9.34 9.71 20.43
C ALA A 370 8.11 10.38 19.84
N ALA A 371 7.91 11.66 20.19
CA ALA A 371 6.97 12.51 19.46
C ALA A 371 7.66 13.04 18.20
N VAL A 372 6.98 12.94 17.06
CA VAL A 372 7.45 13.51 15.80
C VAL A 372 7.06 14.99 15.77
N ASP A 373 8.02 15.86 15.46
CA ASP A 373 7.74 17.29 15.32
C ASP A 373 6.87 17.54 14.08
N GLN A 374 5.69 18.12 14.32
CA GLN A 374 4.75 18.52 13.27
C GLN A 374 4.79 20.02 13.02
N SER A 375 5.50 20.82 13.81
CA SER A 375 5.50 22.29 13.68
C SER A 375 6.23 22.73 12.41
N THR A 376 7.43 22.21 12.19
CA THR A 376 8.27 22.52 11.02
C THR A 376 7.52 22.26 9.69
N VAL A 377 6.86 21.11 9.57
CA VAL A 377 6.15 20.75 8.33
C VAL A 377 4.92 21.64 8.07
N ARG A 378 4.25 22.13 9.13
CA ARG A 378 3.09 23.04 9.01
C ARG A 378 3.48 24.39 8.42
N GLU A 379 4.64 24.90 8.84
CA GLU A 379 5.20 26.15 8.30
C GLU A 379 5.58 25.96 6.83
N GLN A 380 6.26 24.86 6.50
CA GLN A 380 6.61 24.53 5.11
C GLN A 380 5.39 24.39 4.20
N PHE A 381 4.29 23.80 4.68
CA PHE A 381 3.04 23.73 3.91
C PHE A 381 2.44 25.11 3.63
N SER A 382 2.50 26.03 4.59
CA SER A 382 2.00 27.40 4.40
C SER A 382 2.82 28.14 3.32
N GLN A 383 4.14 27.94 3.31
CA GLN A 383 5.01 28.47 2.27
C GLN A 383 4.69 27.87 0.89
N LEU A 384 4.57 26.54 0.80
CA LEU A 384 4.24 25.84 -0.46
C LEU A 384 2.83 26.17 -0.98
N ALA A 385 1.87 26.42 -0.08
CA ALA A 385 0.54 26.83 -0.45
C ALA A 385 0.50 28.28 -0.98
N GLY A 386 1.48 29.11 -0.61
CA GLY A 386 1.51 30.56 -0.87
C GLY A 386 0.54 31.34 0.01
N ARG A 387 0.05 30.74 1.10
CA ARG A 387 -0.91 31.34 2.05
C ARG A 387 -0.81 30.65 3.41
N ALA A 388 -1.18 31.36 4.48
CA ALA A 388 -1.33 30.74 5.79
C ALA A 388 -2.44 29.68 5.77
N LEU A 389 -2.14 28.49 6.29
CA LEU A 389 -3.12 27.41 6.45
C LEU A 389 -3.64 27.37 7.88
N PRO A 390 -4.95 27.19 8.11
CA PRO A 390 -5.54 27.10 9.45
C PRO A 390 -4.92 25.97 10.28
N ALA A 391 -4.58 26.24 11.54
CA ALA A 391 -3.91 25.30 12.43
C ALA A 391 -4.78 24.06 12.77
N ASP A 392 -6.09 24.24 12.88
CA ASP A 392 -7.09 23.19 13.09
C ASP A 392 -7.19 22.20 11.92
N GLY A 393 -6.78 22.64 10.73
CA GLY A 393 -6.67 21.80 9.54
C GLY A 393 -5.61 20.69 9.61
N PHE A 394 -4.64 20.81 10.53
CA PHE A 394 -3.53 19.86 10.70
C PHE A 394 -3.81 18.73 11.71
N ALA A 395 -5.08 18.46 11.99
CA ALA A 395 -5.45 17.19 12.63
C ALA A 395 -5.20 16.02 11.67
N VAL A 396 -4.55 14.95 12.15
CA VAL A 396 -4.29 13.74 11.34
C VAL A 396 -5.64 13.08 10.99
N ALA A 397 -5.90 12.98 9.69
CA ALA A 397 -7.10 12.36 9.13
C ALA A 397 -6.88 10.87 8.86
N GLN A 398 -5.76 10.52 8.21
CA GLN A 398 -5.46 9.14 7.84
C GLN A 398 -3.95 8.90 7.76
N LEU A 399 -3.55 7.68 8.12
CA LEU A 399 -2.21 7.15 7.88
C LEU A 399 -2.22 6.23 6.66
N HIS A 400 -1.25 6.40 5.77
CA HIS A 400 -0.99 5.51 4.64
C HIS A 400 0.39 4.89 4.78
N PRO A 401 0.50 3.73 5.45
CA PRO A 401 1.78 3.06 5.65
C PRO A 401 2.25 2.35 4.37
N GLY A 402 3.56 2.37 4.16
CA GLY A 402 4.27 1.49 3.26
C GLY A 402 5.38 0.72 3.99
N PRO A 403 6.13 -0.14 3.29
CA PRO A 403 7.20 -0.95 3.88
C PRO A 403 8.31 -0.17 4.59
N SER A 404 8.57 1.05 4.13
CA SER A 404 9.67 1.88 4.64
C SER A 404 9.32 3.37 4.76
N THR A 405 8.09 3.74 4.43
CA THR A 405 7.59 5.11 4.44
C THR A 405 6.21 5.16 5.06
N LEU A 406 5.86 6.32 5.62
CA LEU A 406 4.53 6.64 6.07
C LEU A 406 4.11 7.95 5.45
N LEU A 407 2.93 7.99 4.85
CA LEU A 407 2.27 9.25 4.55
C LEU A 407 1.23 9.57 5.62
N VAL A 408 1.27 10.81 6.10
CA VAL A 408 0.35 11.38 7.07
C VAL A 408 -0.53 12.38 6.34
N GLN A 409 -1.80 12.04 6.17
CA GLN A 409 -2.79 12.93 5.56
C GLN A 409 -3.50 13.73 6.65
N TYR A 410 -3.48 15.05 6.52
CA TYR A 410 -4.17 15.98 7.40
C TYR A 410 -5.59 16.30 6.89
N ARG A 411 -6.46 16.81 7.77
CA ARG A 411 -7.86 17.15 7.43
C ARG A 411 -7.97 18.24 6.37
N ASN A 412 -7.02 19.16 6.32
CA ASN A 412 -6.96 20.18 5.27
C ASN A 412 -6.49 19.63 3.91
N GLY A 413 -6.20 18.33 3.80
CA GLY A 413 -5.73 17.67 2.60
C GLY A 413 -4.22 17.70 2.42
N CYS A 414 -3.44 18.42 3.23
CA CYS A 414 -1.97 18.35 3.16
C CYS A 414 -1.48 16.94 3.49
N VAL A 415 -0.45 16.46 2.78
CA VAL A 415 0.13 15.14 3.00
C VAL A 415 1.60 15.28 3.30
N ALA A 416 1.99 14.85 4.49
CA ALA A 416 3.37 14.78 4.92
C ALA A 416 3.92 13.35 4.85
N GLY A 417 5.24 13.21 4.83
CA GLY A 417 5.95 11.94 4.72
C GLY A 417 6.97 11.76 5.83
N LEU A 418 7.12 10.52 6.30
CA LEU A 418 8.14 10.07 7.25
C LEU A 418 8.80 8.79 6.71
N GLY A 419 10.11 8.63 6.95
CA GLY A 419 10.82 7.37 6.71
C GLY A 419 11.82 7.45 5.56
N ALA A 420 12.01 6.33 4.85
CA ALA A 420 12.99 6.19 3.80
C ALA A 420 12.78 7.18 2.65
N ASN A 421 13.86 7.78 2.15
CA ASN A 421 13.82 8.62 0.94
C ASN A 421 15.02 8.44 0.01
N ALA A 422 15.83 7.39 0.20
CA ALA A 422 17.01 7.14 -0.62
C ALA A 422 16.71 7.03 -2.12
N GLU A 423 15.49 6.61 -2.46
CA GLU A 423 15.03 6.42 -3.84
C GLU A 423 14.17 7.59 -4.34
N GLY A 424 13.87 8.59 -3.49
CA GLY A 424 13.06 9.77 -3.83
C GLY A 424 11.55 9.56 -3.68
N GLN A 425 11.14 8.59 -2.86
CA GLN A 425 9.76 8.15 -2.67
C GLN A 425 8.86 9.08 -1.83
N LEU A 426 9.45 10.07 -1.14
CA LEU A 426 8.74 11.15 -0.45
C LEU A 426 9.00 12.49 -1.13
N TYR A 427 10.24 12.73 -1.54
CA TYR A 427 10.61 13.90 -2.33
C TYR A 427 11.91 13.60 -3.08
N SER A 428 12.08 14.21 -4.24
CA SER A 428 13.25 13.98 -5.08
C SER A 428 13.89 15.29 -5.48
N ARG A 429 15.22 15.37 -5.37
CA ARG A 429 16.04 16.48 -5.89
C ARG A 429 17.10 15.89 -6.81
N MET A 430 16.71 15.61 -8.04
CA MET A 430 17.60 15.00 -9.02
C MET A 430 18.64 16.01 -9.52
N LYS A 431 19.90 15.57 -9.62
CA LYS A 431 20.98 16.27 -10.32
C LYS A 431 21.71 15.29 -11.21
N THR A 432 21.99 15.70 -12.45
CA THR A 432 22.81 14.92 -13.37
C THR A 432 24.28 15.16 -13.07
N VAL A 433 25.01 14.11 -12.69
CA VAL A 433 26.45 14.13 -12.45
C VAL A 433 27.07 13.01 -13.28
N ASN A 434 28.01 13.34 -14.18
CA ASN A 434 28.68 12.38 -15.08
C ASN A 434 27.70 11.49 -15.87
N GLY A 435 26.60 12.07 -16.36
CA GLY A 435 25.57 11.34 -17.12
C GLY A 435 24.66 10.43 -16.29
N ARG A 436 24.88 10.32 -14.96
CA ARG A 436 24.00 9.59 -14.04
C ARG A 436 23.09 10.56 -13.29
N SER A 437 21.81 10.24 -13.21
CA SER A 437 20.84 10.98 -12.41
C SER A 437 20.97 10.54 -10.96
N ILE A 438 21.31 11.46 -10.05
CA ILE A 438 21.51 11.18 -8.63
C ILE A 438 20.48 11.97 -7.83
N ASN A 439 19.80 11.31 -6.88
CA ASN A 439 18.94 11.99 -5.93
C ASN A 439 19.79 12.62 -4.82
N LEU A 440 19.73 13.94 -4.68
CA LEU A 440 20.44 14.70 -3.65
C LEU A 440 19.56 14.96 -2.41
N ALA A 441 18.36 14.39 -2.36
CA ALA A 441 17.49 14.47 -1.21
C ALA A 441 18.16 13.81 0.02
N PRO A 442 18.31 14.50 1.16
CA PRO A 442 18.86 13.90 2.37
C PRO A 442 18.10 12.64 2.84
N THR A 443 18.88 11.66 3.32
CA THR A 443 18.40 10.49 4.07
C THR A 443 18.04 10.92 5.50
N PHE A 444 16.88 10.51 5.98
CA PHE A 444 16.10 11.19 7.02
C PHE A 444 16.53 10.92 8.48
N ALA A 445 16.24 11.88 9.37
CA ALA A 445 16.10 11.71 10.82
C ALA A 445 14.61 11.63 11.23
N VAL A 446 14.25 10.75 12.17
CA VAL A 446 12.85 10.44 12.56
C VAL A 446 12.08 11.58 13.20
N SER A 447 12.79 12.61 13.66
CA SER A 447 12.18 13.71 14.39
C SER A 447 11.30 14.60 13.50
N GLU A 448 11.37 14.51 12.18
CA GLU A 448 10.76 15.48 11.27
C GLU A 448 9.86 14.83 10.21
N LEU A 449 8.87 15.60 9.76
CA LEU A 449 7.99 15.28 8.63
C LEU A 449 8.36 16.14 7.42
N PHE A 450 8.30 15.56 6.21
CA PHE A 450 8.45 16.33 4.98
C PHE A 450 7.10 16.61 4.31
N PRO A 451 6.93 17.78 3.67
CA PRO A 451 5.76 18.08 2.89
C PRO A 451 5.84 17.33 1.55
N VAL A 452 4.87 16.47 1.28
CA VAL A 452 4.85 15.63 0.06
C VAL A 452 3.84 16.18 -0.94
N PHE A 453 2.59 16.39 -0.52
CA PHE A 453 1.54 16.92 -1.39
C PHE A 453 0.77 18.06 -0.74
N VAL A 454 0.41 19.06 -1.55
CA VAL A 454 -0.40 20.23 -1.17
C VAL A 454 -1.66 20.26 -2.04
N PRO A 455 -2.85 20.39 -1.43
CA PRO A 455 -4.09 20.46 -2.18
C PRO A 455 -4.16 21.72 -3.05
N SER A 456 -4.82 21.62 -4.20
CA SER A 456 -5.10 22.74 -5.09
C SER A 456 -6.22 23.61 -4.50
N PRO A 457 -6.09 24.95 -4.49
CA PRO A 457 -7.11 25.84 -3.92
C PRO A 457 -8.43 25.88 -4.71
N ALA A 458 -8.42 25.41 -5.97
CA ALA A 458 -9.59 25.36 -6.85
C ALA A 458 -10.24 23.97 -6.91
N ALA A 459 -9.69 22.98 -6.19
CA ALA A 459 -10.21 21.63 -6.23
C ALA A 459 -11.34 21.46 -5.22
N GLU A 460 -12.58 21.38 -5.70
CA GLU A 460 -13.64 20.70 -4.97
C GLU A 460 -13.46 19.19 -5.13
N VAL A 461 -13.53 18.43 -4.02
CA VAL A 461 -13.54 16.97 -4.09
C VAL A 461 -14.92 16.52 -4.56
N THR A 462 -15.18 16.61 -5.86
CA THR A 462 -16.41 16.13 -6.49
C THR A 462 -16.25 14.68 -6.95
N GLY A 463 -16.58 13.70 -6.09
CA GLY A 463 -16.49 12.27 -6.42
C GLY A 463 -15.56 11.50 -5.49
N ARG A 464 -14.76 10.56 -6.02
CA ARG A 464 -13.92 9.67 -5.19
C ARG A 464 -12.70 10.43 -4.65
N PRO A 465 -12.40 10.36 -3.34
CA PRO A 465 -11.21 11.00 -2.79
C PRO A 465 -9.93 10.38 -3.34
N PRO A 466 -8.85 11.17 -3.45
CA PRO A 466 -7.55 10.66 -3.85
C PRO A 466 -7.00 9.67 -2.80
N TRP A 467 -6.20 8.72 -3.25
CA TRP A 467 -5.63 7.68 -2.39
C TRP A 467 -4.19 7.34 -2.80
N PHE A 468 -3.48 6.66 -1.89
CA PHE A 468 -2.05 6.40 -2.01
C PHE A 468 -1.74 4.91 -1.93
N ALA A 469 -0.68 4.49 -2.62
CA ALA A 469 -0.04 3.19 -2.42
C ALA A 469 1.47 3.38 -2.38
N SER A 470 2.11 2.96 -1.29
CA SER A 470 3.55 3.10 -1.09
C SER A 470 4.22 1.74 -0.95
N GLY A 471 5.20 1.46 -1.82
CA GLY A 471 6.06 0.28 -1.74
C GLY A 471 7.44 0.63 -1.20
N LYS A 472 8.36 -0.34 -1.22
CA LYS A 472 9.76 -0.04 -0.88
C LYS A 472 10.38 0.71 -2.06
N GLY A 473 10.67 1.98 -1.83
CA GLY A 473 11.34 2.83 -2.82
C GLY A 473 10.42 3.67 -3.71
N PHE A 474 9.09 3.57 -3.57
CA PHE A 474 8.17 4.37 -4.37
C PHE A 474 6.86 4.72 -3.65
N THR A 475 6.20 5.78 -4.13
CA THR A 475 4.85 6.20 -3.74
C THR A 475 4.03 6.52 -4.98
N LEU A 476 2.81 6.00 -5.05
CA LEU A 476 1.83 6.29 -6.08
C LEU A 476 0.67 7.09 -5.47
N LEU A 477 0.30 8.20 -6.08
CA LEU A 477 -0.90 8.98 -5.80
C LEU A 477 -1.90 8.79 -6.94
N PHE A 478 -3.14 8.43 -6.61
CA PHE A 478 -4.26 8.29 -7.53
C PHE A 478 -5.22 9.45 -7.30
N ASP A 479 -5.30 10.38 -8.26
CA ASP A 479 -5.92 11.69 -8.09
C ASP A 479 -6.86 12.04 -9.25
N ASN A 480 -8.06 11.47 -9.24
CA ASN A 480 -9.04 11.59 -10.33
C ASN A 480 -9.44 13.03 -10.70
N ASN A 481 -9.31 13.99 -9.77
CA ASN A 481 -9.86 15.35 -9.93
C ASN A 481 -8.82 16.45 -9.78
N GLU A 482 -7.53 16.12 -9.92
CA GLU A 482 -6.45 17.09 -9.74
C GLU A 482 -6.51 17.80 -8.37
N VAL A 483 -6.93 17.07 -7.34
CA VAL A 483 -7.05 17.55 -5.96
C VAL A 483 -5.70 18.04 -5.46
N TYR A 484 -4.61 17.43 -5.91
CA TYR A 484 -3.25 17.82 -5.52
C TYR A 484 -2.52 18.60 -6.61
N ARG A 485 -1.82 19.66 -6.16
CA ARG A 485 -0.83 20.35 -6.98
C ARG A 485 0.32 19.39 -7.28
N VAL A 486 0.71 19.34 -8.54
CA VAL A 486 1.87 18.57 -9.00
C VAL A 486 2.81 19.55 -9.67
N ASN A 487 4.08 19.57 -9.25
CA ASN A 487 5.10 20.41 -9.87
C ASN A 487 5.26 20.01 -11.36
N GLU A 488 5.51 20.97 -12.25
CA GLU A 488 5.61 20.77 -13.70
C GLU A 488 6.66 19.72 -14.11
N THR A 489 7.66 19.49 -13.26
CA THR A 489 8.69 18.45 -13.46
C THR A 489 8.15 17.03 -13.27
N THR A 490 7.05 16.86 -12.54
CA THR A 490 6.40 15.56 -12.30
C THR A 490 5.20 15.43 -13.21
N ARG A 491 5.36 14.76 -14.35
CA ARG A 491 4.25 14.54 -15.29
C ARG A 491 3.35 13.42 -14.80
N PRO A 492 2.00 13.56 -14.91
CA PRO A 492 1.09 12.45 -14.70
C PRO A 492 1.45 11.25 -15.59
N ILE A 493 1.15 10.05 -15.12
CA ILE A 493 1.21 8.87 -15.98
C ILE A 493 0.12 9.00 -17.06
N GLU A 494 0.42 8.67 -18.32
CA GLU A 494 -0.58 8.65 -19.42
C GLU A 494 -0.54 7.32 -20.19
N LEU A 495 -1.73 6.79 -20.54
CA LEU A 495 -1.90 5.68 -21.48
C LEU A 495 -1.75 6.11 -22.95
N PRO A 496 -1.21 5.25 -23.84
CA PRO A 496 -1.15 5.51 -25.25
C PRO A 496 -2.53 5.31 -25.89
N PRO A 497 -2.81 5.98 -27.03
CA PRO A 497 -3.99 5.68 -27.85
C PRO A 497 -4.07 4.21 -28.22
N GLY A 498 -5.30 3.67 -28.34
CA GLY A 498 -5.52 2.35 -28.93
C GLY A 498 -4.98 2.26 -30.36
N ARG A 499 -4.50 1.08 -30.77
CA ARG A 499 -3.79 0.83 -32.05
C ARG A 499 -4.49 1.39 -33.30
N ARG A 500 -5.83 1.43 -33.32
CA ARG A 500 -6.61 1.99 -34.45
C ARG A 500 -6.51 3.51 -34.59
N ASP A 501 -6.19 4.25 -33.53
CA ASP A 501 -6.06 5.71 -33.58
C ASP A 501 -4.68 6.16 -34.09
N LEU A 502 -3.65 5.32 -33.96
CA LEU A 502 -2.33 5.54 -34.55
C LEU A 502 -2.38 5.52 -36.08
N LEU A 503 -3.14 4.59 -36.67
CA LEU A 503 -3.37 4.50 -38.12
C LEU A 503 -4.11 5.73 -38.67
N ARG A 504 -5.08 6.28 -37.94
CA ARG A 504 -5.77 7.53 -38.35
C ARG A 504 -4.86 8.76 -38.27
N ARG A 505 -3.85 8.77 -37.39
CA ARG A 505 -2.86 9.85 -37.29
C ARG A 505 -1.80 9.77 -38.37
N SER A 506 -1.32 8.57 -38.74
CA SER A 506 -0.39 8.44 -39.88
C SER A 506 -1.07 8.88 -41.19
N LEU A 507 -2.33 8.49 -41.40
CA LEU A 507 -3.12 8.90 -42.57
C LEU A 507 -3.38 10.42 -42.61
N ARG A 508 -3.60 11.08 -41.46
CA ARG A 508 -3.74 12.56 -41.42
C ARG A 508 -2.41 13.30 -41.60
N HIS A 509 -1.30 12.70 -41.19
CA HIS A 509 0.04 13.28 -41.36
C HIS A 509 0.56 13.11 -42.79
N GLU A 510 0.10 12.08 -43.51
CA GLU A 510 0.37 11.87 -44.94
C GLU A 510 -0.55 12.70 -45.85
N LEU A 511 -1.82 12.93 -45.46
CA LEU A 511 -2.76 13.76 -46.23
C LEU A 511 -2.57 15.29 -46.02
N GLY A 512 -1.74 15.70 -45.06
CA GLY A 512 -1.38 17.11 -44.82
C GLY A 512 -0.15 17.62 -45.59
N ARG A 513 0.49 16.76 -46.39
CA ARG A 513 1.62 17.11 -47.27
C ARG A 513 1.27 16.85 -48.73
N ALA A 514 0.24 17.53 -49.23
CA ALA A 514 0.07 17.70 -50.67
C ALA A 514 0.54 19.12 -51.04
N PRO A 515 1.63 19.29 -51.82
CA PRO A 515 2.05 20.61 -52.27
C PRO A 515 1.05 21.18 -53.29
N LYS A 516 0.75 22.48 -53.17
CA LYS A 516 0.24 23.29 -54.28
C LYS A 516 1.39 23.77 -55.15
#